data_AF-A0A520MZL6-F1
#
_entry.id   AF-A0A520MZL6-F1
#
_cell.length_a   1.000
_cell.length_b   1.000
_cell.length_c   1.000
_cell.angle_alpha   90.00
_cell.angle_beta   90.00
_cell.angle_gamma   90.00
#
_symmetry.space_group_name_H-M   'P 1'
#
loop_
_entity.id
_entity.type
_entity.pdbx_description
1 polymer ?
#
loop_
_entity_poly.entity_id
_entity_poly.type
_entity_poly.pdbx_seq_one_letter_code
_entity_poly.pdbx_strand_id
1 'polypeptide(L)'
;PQTMPLWQTYLAKIGHFGLYFLMGLLIVSGITTANFTNDPIVVFGLVNLSSEVDNLYMFELIRGIHEFATNAIIALITIHILAAIYHHFIVKDDTTKNMLKFWTRKSVR
;
A
#
# COMPACT_ATOMS: atom_id res chain seq x y z
N PRO A 1 -21.28 3.21 -7.17
CA PRO A 1 -22.57 3.88 -7.51
C PRO A 1 -23.53 2.86 -8.13
N GLN A 2 -24.83 3.00 -7.92
CA GLN A 2 -25.83 2.07 -8.48
C GLN A 2 -25.85 2.08 -10.02
N THR A 3 -25.25 3.10 -10.65
CA THR A 3 -25.14 3.28 -12.10
C THR A 3 -23.79 2.85 -12.70
N MET A 4 -22.82 2.39 -11.89
CA MET A 4 -21.53 1.95 -12.43
C MET A 4 -21.61 0.55 -13.04
N PRO A 5 -20.95 0.32 -14.19
CA PRO A 5 -20.74 -1.02 -14.72
C PRO A 5 -20.10 -1.95 -13.68
N LEU A 6 -20.54 -3.21 -13.66
CA LEU A 6 -20.04 -4.22 -12.70
C LEU A 6 -18.51 -4.38 -12.79
N TRP A 7 -17.96 -4.36 -14.01
CA TRP A 7 -16.51 -4.51 -14.22
C TRP A 7 -15.69 -3.39 -13.55
N GLN A 8 -16.18 -2.13 -13.56
CA GLN A 8 -15.51 -1.02 -12.85
C GLN A 8 -15.51 -1.25 -11.34
N THR A 9 -16.60 -1.77 -10.81
CA THR A 9 -16.74 -2.07 -9.38
C THR A 9 -15.80 -3.22 -8.97
N TYR A 10 -15.67 -4.26 -9.79
CA TYR A 10 -14.73 -5.35 -9.54
C TYR A 10 -13.27 -4.89 -9.62
N LEU A 11 -12.89 -4.13 -10.65
CA LEU A 11 -11.55 -3.56 -10.77
C LEU A 11 -11.21 -2.64 -9.60
N ALA A 12 -12.16 -1.82 -9.15
CA ALA A 12 -11.95 -0.99 -7.97
C ALA A 12 -11.66 -1.85 -6.73
N LYS A 13 -12.42 -2.92 -6.48
CA LYS A 13 -12.17 -3.83 -5.34
C LYS A 13 -10.80 -4.51 -5.44
N ILE A 14 -10.44 -5.01 -6.61
CA ILE A 14 -9.13 -5.64 -6.85
C ILE A 14 -8.01 -4.63 -6.61
N GLY A 15 -8.15 -3.40 -7.09
CA GLY A 15 -7.17 -2.34 -6.87
C GLY A 15 -6.97 -2.02 -5.39
N HIS A 16 -8.05 -1.85 -4.62
CA HIS A 16 -7.94 -1.60 -3.17
C HIS A 16 -7.34 -2.79 -2.42
N PHE A 17 -7.78 -4.01 -2.72
CA PHE A 17 -7.21 -5.21 -2.09
C PHE A 17 -5.73 -5.39 -2.44
N GLY A 18 -5.36 -5.09 -3.69
CA GLY A 18 -3.97 -5.06 -4.14
C GLY A 18 -3.13 -4.06 -3.36
N LEU A 19 -3.63 -2.83 -3.16
CA LEU A 19 -2.94 -1.82 -2.34
C LEU A 19 -2.75 -2.30 -0.90
N TYR A 20 -3.78 -2.84 -0.26
CA TYR A 20 -3.68 -3.36 1.11
C TYR A 20 -2.72 -4.53 1.23
N PHE A 21 -2.77 -5.46 0.28
CA PHE A 21 -1.87 -6.60 0.23
C PHE A 21 -0.40 -6.15 0.05
N LEU A 22 -0.13 -5.27 -0.92
CA LEU A 22 1.23 -4.76 -1.18
C LEU A 22 1.76 -3.94 0.00
N MET A 23 0.91 -3.15 0.66
CA MET A 23 1.29 -2.39 1.84
C MET A 23 1.68 -3.32 3.00
N GLY A 24 0.92 -4.39 3.23
CA GLY A 24 1.28 -5.43 4.21
C GLY A 24 2.58 -6.14 3.83
N LEU A 25 2.74 -6.50 2.55
CA LEU A 25 3.94 -7.14 2.04
C LEU A 25 5.19 -6.27 2.26
N LEU A 26 5.10 -4.95 2.03
CA LEU A 26 6.20 -4.01 2.28
C LEU A 26 6.60 -3.95 3.75
N ILE A 27 5.63 -3.84 4.66
CA ILE A 27 5.91 -3.79 6.10
C ILE A 27 6.58 -5.10 6.55
N VAL A 28 6.01 -6.25 6.18
CA VAL A 28 6.54 -7.56 6.57
C VAL A 28 7.93 -7.79 5.98
N SER A 29 8.12 -7.55 4.68
CA SER A 29 9.43 -7.72 4.04
C SER A 29 10.48 -6.77 4.60
N GLY A 30 10.15 -5.50 4.87
CA GLY A 30 11.09 -4.54 5.48
C GLY A 30 11.56 -4.95 6.87
N ILE A 31 10.63 -5.37 7.75
CA ILE A 31 10.97 -5.89 9.08
C ILE A 31 11.81 -7.17 8.95
N THR A 32 11.47 -8.04 8.00
CA THR A 32 12.19 -9.31 7.82
C THR A 32 13.60 -9.08 7.31
N THR A 33 13.80 -8.16 6.35
CA THR A 33 15.14 -7.75 5.88
C THR A 33 15.99 -7.19 7.03
N ALA A 34 15.39 -6.47 7.98
CA ALA A 34 16.12 -5.95 9.14
C ALA A 34 16.72 -7.05 10.03
N ASN A 35 16.16 -8.26 10.03
CA ASN A 35 16.70 -9.38 10.80
C ASN A 35 17.95 -10.02 10.16
N PHE A 36 18.24 -9.76 8.88
CA PHE A 36 19.35 -10.37 8.14
C PHE A 36 20.48 -9.39 7.82
N THR A 37 20.51 -8.25 8.51
CA THR A 37 21.58 -7.26 8.33
C THR A 37 22.41 -7.13 9.61
N ASN A 38 23.71 -6.96 9.42
CA ASN A 38 24.65 -6.73 10.51
C ASN A 38 24.63 -5.26 11.00
N ASP A 39 24.03 -4.36 10.23
CA ASP A 39 23.90 -2.96 10.61
C ASP A 39 22.77 -2.79 11.65
N PRO A 40 23.02 -2.08 12.76
CA PRO A 40 22.01 -1.90 13.80
C PRO A 40 20.82 -1.09 13.28
N ILE A 41 19.64 -1.72 13.24
CA ILE A 41 18.37 -1.07 12.88
C ILE A 41 17.60 -0.81 14.17
N VAL A 42 17.79 0.39 14.72
CA VAL A 42 17.14 0.80 15.96
C VAL A 42 15.81 1.49 15.65
N VAL A 43 14.71 0.79 15.91
CA VAL A 43 13.35 1.30 15.75
C VAL A 43 13.00 2.22 16.91
N PHE A 44 12.68 3.49 16.58
CA PHE A 44 12.33 4.55 17.53
C PHE A 44 13.35 4.79 18.66
N GLY A 45 14.61 4.37 18.49
CA GLY A 45 15.62 4.43 19.55
C GLY A 45 15.43 3.42 20.68
N LEU A 46 14.46 2.51 20.57
CA LEU A 46 14.02 1.62 21.67
C LEU A 46 14.38 0.15 21.44
N VAL A 47 14.24 -0.33 20.21
CA VAL A 47 14.37 -1.76 19.88
C VAL A 47 15.33 -1.91 18.71
N ASN A 48 16.39 -2.68 18.90
CA ASN A 48 17.24 -3.11 17.80
C ASN A 48 16.62 -4.35 17.13
N LEU A 49 16.26 -4.22 15.84
CA LEU A 49 15.74 -5.31 15.03
C LEU A 49 16.84 -6.07 14.27
N SER A 50 18.09 -5.58 14.27
CA SER A 50 19.20 -6.29 13.64
C SER A 50 19.49 -7.58 14.37
N SER A 51 19.70 -8.67 13.63
CA SER A 51 20.24 -9.91 14.16
C SER A 51 21.59 -10.16 13.48
N GLU A 52 22.55 -10.73 14.22
CA GLU A 52 23.85 -11.17 13.68
C GLU A 52 23.72 -12.44 12.82
N VAL A 53 22.55 -12.68 12.22
CA VAL A 53 22.30 -13.83 11.35
C VAL A 53 22.78 -13.49 9.95
N ASP A 54 24.00 -13.94 9.64
CA ASP A 54 24.64 -13.70 8.36
C ASP A 54 24.11 -14.69 7.30
N ASN A 55 23.01 -14.31 6.63
CA ASN A 55 22.45 -15.05 5.50
C ASN A 55 22.16 -14.11 4.33
N LEU A 56 23.22 -13.86 3.55
CA LEU A 56 23.18 -12.95 2.40
C LEU A 56 22.13 -13.36 1.36
N TYR A 57 21.96 -14.68 1.13
CA TYR A 57 20.98 -15.18 0.16
C TYR A 57 19.53 -14.83 0.56
N MET A 58 19.18 -15.01 1.83
CA MET A 58 17.86 -14.61 2.33
C MET A 58 17.68 -13.10 2.31
N PHE A 59 18.72 -12.34 2.67
CA PHE A 59 18.69 -10.88 2.61
C PHE A 59 18.39 -10.37 1.18
N GLU A 60 19.12 -10.84 0.18
CA GLU A 60 18.93 -10.46 -1.22
C GLU A 60 17.54 -10.85 -1.74
N LEU A 61 17.07 -12.06 -1.41
CA LEU A 61 15.76 -12.53 -1.81
C LEU A 61 14.63 -11.65 -1.26
N ILE A 62 14.63 -11.38 0.06
CA ILE A 62 13.60 -10.57 0.71
C ILE A 62 13.68 -9.12 0.23
N ARG A 63 14.89 -8.59 0.06
CA ARG A 63 15.10 -7.24 -0.49
C ARG A 63 14.56 -7.12 -1.92
N GLY A 64 14.77 -8.14 -2.76
CA GLY A 64 14.20 -8.19 -4.10
C GLY A 64 12.66 -8.21 -4.08
N ILE A 65 12.04 -8.96 -3.16
CA ILE A 65 10.59 -8.94 -2.95
C ILE A 65 10.12 -7.54 -2.50
N HIS A 66 10.84 -6.90 -1.58
CA HIS A 66 10.51 -5.57 -1.09
C HIS A 66 10.60 -4.51 -2.21
N GLU A 67 11.64 -4.57 -3.03
CA GLU A 67 11.82 -3.68 -4.18
C GLU A 67 10.71 -3.88 -5.22
N PHE A 68 10.39 -5.14 -5.55
CA PHE A 68 9.27 -5.45 -6.44
C PHE A 68 7.94 -4.90 -5.89
N ALA A 69 7.66 -5.12 -4.61
CA ALA A 69 6.46 -4.62 -3.94
C ALA A 69 6.39 -3.08 -3.95
N THR A 70 7.54 -2.42 -3.81
CA THR A 70 7.66 -0.95 -3.85
C THR A 70 7.31 -0.43 -5.25
N ASN A 71 7.88 -1.01 -6.28
CA ASN A 71 7.57 -0.62 -7.66
C ASN A 71 6.10 -0.92 -8.02
N ALA A 72 5.59 -2.07 -7.60
CA ALA A 72 4.20 -2.47 -7.82
C ALA A 72 3.20 -1.52 -7.13
N ILE A 73 3.46 -1.12 -5.87
CA ILE A 73 2.56 -0.23 -5.15
C ILE A 73 2.58 1.19 -5.76
N ILE A 74 3.74 1.68 -6.19
CA ILE A 74 3.87 2.98 -6.87
C ILE A 74 3.04 2.99 -8.16
N ALA A 75 3.17 1.95 -8.98
CA ALA A 75 2.38 1.82 -10.21
C ALA A 75 0.88 1.78 -9.91
N LEU A 76 0.46 1.01 -8.91
CA LEU A 76 -0.95 0.87 -8.54
C LEU A 76 -1.54 2.15 -7.95
N ILE A 77 -0.78 2.88 -7.13
CA ILE A 77 -1.14 4.21 -6.61
C ILE A 77 -1.31 5.19 -7.76
N THR A 78 -0.42 5.19 -8.74
CA THR A 78 -0.52 6.06 -9.92
C THR A 78 -1.82 5.81 -10.67
N ILE A 79 -2.14 4.53 -10.94
CA ILE A 79 -3.41 4.14 -11.58
C ILE A 79 -4.62 4.56 -10.72
N HIS A 80 -4.54 4.37 -9.41
CA HIS A 80 -5.60 4.74 -8.48
C HIS A 80 -5.87 6.26 -8.50
N ILE A 81 -4.83 7.09 -8.48
CA ILE A 81 -4.95 8.55 -8.57
C ILE A 81 -5.56 8.96 -9.90
N LEU A 82 -5.09 8.39 -11.02
CA LEU A 82 -5.65 8.66 -12.34
C LEU A 82 -7.15 8.29 -12.41
N ALA A 83 -7.54 7.16 -11.81
CA ALA A 83 -8.94 6.77 -11.71
C ALA A 83 -9.74 7.77 -10.87
N ALA A 84 -9.22 8.24 -9.74
CA ALA A 84 -9.88 9.24 -8.90
C ALA A 84 -10.07 10.59 -9.64
N ILE A 85 -9.08 11.01 -10.44
CA ILE A 85 -9.15 12.20 -11.31
C ILE A 85 -10.21 11.99 -12.40
N TYR A 86 -10.20 10.84 -13.08
CA TYR A 86 -11.19 10.49 -14.10
C TYR A 86 -12.63 10.54 -13.54
N HIS A 87 -12.84 9.95 -12.37
CA HIS A 87 -14.12 9.96 -11.69
C HIS A 87 -14.54 11.36 -11.25
N HIS A 88 -13.60 12.18 -10.75
CA HIS A 88 -13.91 13.52 -10.29
C HIS A 88 -14.24 14.50 -11.42
N PHE A 89 -13.45 14.51 -12.50
CA PHE A 89 -13.56 15.53 -13.54
C PHE A 89 -14.39 15.09 -14.76
N ILE A 90 -14.32 13.82 -15.16
CA ILE A 90 -14.96 13.31 -16.38
C ILE A 90 -16.31 12.68 -16.05
N VAL A 91 -16.33 11.67 -15.18
CA VAL A 91 -17.57 10.99 -14.77
C VAL A 91 -18.41 11.88 -13.86
N LYS A 92 -17.76 12.79 -13.12
CA LYS A 92 -18.37 13.74 -12.18
C LYS A 92 -19.25 13.04 -11.13
N ASP A 93 -18.84 11.86 -10.68
CA ASP A 93 -19.55 11.13 -9.64
C ASP A 93 -18.96 11.38 -8.24
N ASP A 94 -19.67 10.92 -7.22
CA ASP A 94 -19.30 11.15 -5.82
C ASP A 94 -18.27 10.15 -5.27
N THR A 95 -17.64 9.31 -6.11
CA THR A 95 -16.64 8.32 -5.64
C THR A 95 -15.47 9.00 -4.91
N THR A 96 -14.85 10.01 -5.51
CA THR A 96 -13.75 10.76 -4.87
C THR A 96 -14.23 11.48 -3.60
N LYS A 97 -15.47 11.98 -3.58
CA LYS A 97 -16.06 12.60 -2.39
C LYS A 97 -16.32 11.59 -1.27
N ASN A 98 -16.66 10.34 -1.60
CA ASN A 98 -16.87 9.30 -0.60
C ASN A 98 -15.58 8.95 0.15
N MET A 99 -14.40 9.09 -0.47
CA MET A 99 -13.12 8.96 0.23
C MET A 99 -12.90 10.08 1.28
N LEU A 100 -13.43 11.28 1.02
CA LEU A 100 -13.37 12.42 1.95
C LEU A 100 -14.41 12.35 3.08
N LYS A 101 -15.48 11.53 2.93
CA LYS A 101 -16.55 11.41 3.94
C LYS A 101 -16.07 10.80 5.26
N PHE A 102 -15.01 10.00 5.24
CA PHE A 102 -14.37 9.51 6.47
C PHE A 102 -13.96 10.65 7.42
N TRP A 103 -13.65 11.84 6.86
CA TRP A 103 -13.21 13.01 7.62
C TRP A 103 -14.32 14.04 7.88
N THR A 104 -15.39 14.07 7.07
CA THR A 104 -16.45 15.10 7.12
C THR A 104 -17.77 14.65 7.74
N ARG A 105 -17.79 13.57 8.54
CA ARG A 105 -18.99 13.25 9.34
C ARG A 105 -19.19 14.35 10.38
N LYS A 106 -19.95 15.39 10.05
CA LYS A 106 -20.61 16.22 11.08
C LYS A 106 -21.41 15.24 11.93
N SER A 107 -20.99 15.08 13.18
CA SER A 107 -21.79 14.46 14.23
C SER A 107 -23.10 15.24 14.27
N VAL A 108 -24.14 14.69 13.64
CA VAL A 108 -25.50 15.14 13.89
C VAL A 108 -25.86 14.50 15.22
N ARG A 109 -26.00 15.36 16.24
CA ARG A 109 -26.60 15.03 17.54
C ARG A 109 -28.05 14.61 17.35
#